data_AF-A0A3D5J635-F1
#
_entry.id   AF-A0A3D5J635-F1
#
_cell.length_a   1.000
_cell.length_b   1.000
_cell.length_c   1.000
_cell.angle_alpha   90.00
_cell.angle_beta   90.00
_cell.angle_gamma   90.00
#
_symmetry.space_group_name_H-M   'P 1'
#
loop_
_entity.id
_entity.type
_entity.pdbx_description
1 polymer ?
#
loop_
_entity_poly.entity_id
_entity_poly.type
_entity_poly.pdbx_seq_one_letter_code
_entity_poly.pdbx_strand_id
1 'polypeptide(L)'
;MRFHGFFLSIWLGTSCLTAADREGERLFALKVRGILNAKCLACHGEAGKKLKGDLDLSSREAMLKGGESEDASLVPGKPLASPLYLAATREHEEDWSAMPPKENDKLTADQLAVLKRWIDLGSPWPDAKTQARYIAKERAKPVT
;
A
#
# COMPACT_ATOMS: atom_id res chain seq x y z
N MET A 1 10.53 25.79 -52.90
CA MET A 1 10.24 24.34 -52.85
C MET A 1 9.92 23.94 -51.41
N ARG A 2 8.73 23.35 -51.21
CA ARG A 2 8.27 22.46 -50.11
C ARG A 2 8.54 22.86 -48.65
N PHE A 3 7.51 23.45 -48.04
CA PHE A 3 7.25 23.40 -46.59
C PHE A 3 6.98 21.95 -46.15
N HIS A 4 7.68 21.46 -45.14
CA HIS A 4 7.33 20.21 -44.46
C HIS A 4 6.89 20.55 -43.04
N GLY A 5 5.60 20.35 -42.78
CA GLY A 5 4.96 20.58 -41.48
C GLY A 5 5.29 19.47 -40.48
N PHE A 6 5.64 19.88 -39.27
CA PHE A 6 5.71 19.00 -38.10
C PHE A 6 4.31 18.87 -37.49
N PHE A 7 3.66 17.73 -37.68
CA PHE A 7 2.48 17.36 -36.92
C PHE A 7 2.93 16.76 -35.58
N LEU A 8 2.95 17.59 -34.52
CA LEU A 8 2.99 17.08 -33.14
C LEU A 8 1.58 16.59 -32.76
N SER A 9 1.35 15.28 -32.86
CA SER A 9 0.17 14.66 -32.25
C SER A 9 0.42 14.48 -30.75
N ILE A 10 -0.01 15.45 -29.96
CA ILE A 10 -0.06 15.35 -28.49
C ILE A 10 -1.21 14.41 -28.14
N TRP A 11 -0.88 13.16 -27.77
CA TRP A 11 -1.83 12.23 -27.15
C TRP A 11 -2.03 12.62 -25.68
N LEU A 12 -3.04 13.47 -25.40
CA LEU A 12 -3.58 13.56 -24.04
C LEU A 12 -4.37 12.28 -23.75
N GLY A 13 -3.68 11.24 -23.28
CA GLY A 13 -4.29 10.03 -22.80
C GLY A 13 -4.96 10.27 -21.43
N THR A 14 -6.27 10.37 -21.40
CA THR A 14 -7.06 10.34 -20.16
C THR A 14 -6.91 8.94 -19.55
N SER A 15 -6.02 8.78 -18.56
CA SER A 15 -5.89 7.53 -17.80
C SER A 15 -7.23 7.18 -17.14
N CYS A 16 -7.89 6.16 -17.66
CA CYS A 16 -9.11 5.62 -17.08
C CYS A 16 -8.72 4.63 -15.98
N LEU A 17 -9.20 4.89 -14.75
CA LEU A 17 -8.95 4.02 -13.60
C LEU A 17 -9.47 2.60 -13.88
N THR A 18 -8.65 1.58 -13.71
CA THR A 18 -9.01 0.20 -14.05
C THR A 18 -9.95 -0.42 -13.01
N ALA A 19 -10.52 -1.60 -13.30
CA ALA A 19 -11.27 -2.36 -12.30
C ALA A 19 -10.38 -2.82 -11.13
N ALA A 20 -9.13 -3.19 -11.44
CA ALA A 20 -8.14 -3.60 -10.44
C ALA A 20 -7.79 -2.44 -9.49
N ASP A 21 -7.60 -1.22 -10.03
CA ASP A 21 -7.36 -0.03 -9.21
C ASP A 21 -8.53 0.23 -8.25
N ARG A 22 -9.77 0.17 -8.73
CA ARG A 22 -10.97 0.37 -7.89
C ARG A 22 -11.10 -0.69 -6.79
N GLU A 23 -10.76 -1.94 -7.08
CA GLU A 23 -10.73 -3.00 -6.07
C GLU A 23 -9.66 -2.71 -5.02
N GLY A 24 -8.45 -2.35 -5.45
CA GLY A 24 -7.34 -2.05 -4.56
C GLY A 24 -7.63 -0.82 -3.68
N GLU A 25 -8.18 0.26 -4.24
CA GLU A 25 -8.56 1.45 -3.48
C GLU A 25 -9.60 1.13 -2.42
N ARG A 26 -10.58 0.29 -2.76
CA ARG A 26 -11.60 -0.19 -1.82
C ARG A 26 -10.98 -1.04 -0.72
N LEU A 27 -10.12 -1.99 -1.05
CA LEU A 27 -9.40 -2.80 -0.05
C LEU A 27 -8.55 -1.92 0.86
N PHE A 28 -7.90 -0.91 0.29
CA PHE A 28 -7.12 0.04 1.06
C PHE A 28 -7.97 0.78 2.09
N ALA A 29 -9.05 1.41 1.62
CA ALA A 29 -9.93 2.22 2.45
C ALA A 29 -10.63 1.41 3.55
N LEU A 30 -11.05 0.17 3.25
CA LEU A 30 -11.86 -0.63 4.17
C LEU A 30 -11.03 -1.51 5.10
N LYS A 31 -9.82 -1.90 4.71
CA LYS A 31 -9.04 -2.92 5.42
C LYS A 31 -7.57 -2.55 5.62
N VAL A 32 -6.81 -2.30 4.55
CA VAL A 32 -5.34 -2.14 4.64
C VAL A 32 -4.96 -0.95 5.50
N ARG A 33 -5.63 0.20 5.35
CA ARG A 33 -5.36 1.37 6.21
C ARG A 33 -5.51 1.04 7.70
N GLY A 34 -6.53 0.25 8.05
CA GLY A 34 -6.73 -0.21 9.43
C GLY A 34 -5.61 -1.13 9.91
N ILE A 35 -5.15 -2.05 9.04
CA ILE A 35 -4.02 -2.95 9.34
C ILE A 35 -2.74 -2.13 9.59
N LEU A 36 -2.38 -1.23 8.67
CA LEU A 36 -1.18 -0.40 8.81
C LEU A 36 -1.22 0.44 10.10
N ASN A 37 -2.34 1.12 10.34
CA ASN A 37 -2.52 1.93 11.54
C ASN A 37 -2.36 1.12 12.83
N ALA A 38 -2.96 -0.08 12.87
CA ALA A 38 -2.97 -0.89 14.08
C ALA A 38 -1.66 -1.64 14.33
N LYS A 39 -0.98 -2.09 13.27
CA LYS A 39 0.11 -3.08 13.36
C LYS A 39 1.48 -2.56 12.92
N CYS A 40 1.55 -1.43 12.21
CA CYS A 40 2.79 -0.96 11.60
C CYS A 40 3.19 0.45 12.05
N LEU A 41 2.26 1.41 12.06
CA LEU A 41 2.60 2.83 12.21
C LEU A 41 3.14 3.21 13.59
N ALA A 42 2.89 2.41 14.63
CA ALA A 42 3.44 2.65 15.96
C ALA A 42 4.98 2.65 16.00
N CYS A 43 5.64 1.95 15.06
CA CYS A 43 7.11 1.93 14.94
C CYS A 43 7.61 2.53 13.62
N HIS A 44 6.76 2.57 12.60
CA HIS A 44 7.11 2.94 11.22
C HIS A 44 6.22 4.05 10.64
N GLY A 45 5.72 4.97 11.46
CA GLY A 45 4.90 6.09 10.95
C GLY A 45 4.63 7.19 11.96
N GLU A 46 5.33 7.19 13.10
CA GLU A 46 5.12 8.20 14.14
C GLU A 46 5.95 9.45 13.85
N ALA A 47 5.27 10.53 13.44
CA ALA A 47 5.91 11.80 13.14
C ALA A 47 6.67 12.35 14.35
N GLY A 48 7.90 12.83 14.12
CA GLY A 48 8.75 13.41 15.17
C GLY A 48 9.45 12.38 16.07
N LYS A 49 9.33 11.07 15.80
CA LYS A 49 10.13 10.03 16.46
C LYS A 49 11.09 9.36 15.49
N LYS A 50 12.15 8.75 16.04
CA LYS A 50 13.04 7.88 15.27
C LYS A 50 12.29 6.62 14.85
N LEU A 51 12.07 6.46 13.55
CA LEU A 51 11.43 5.28 12.98
C LEU A 51 12.38 4.08 13.03
N LYS A 52 11.83 2.89 13.18
CA LYS A 52 12.65 1.66 13.12
C LYS A 52 13.12 1.44 11.67
N GLY A 53 14.42 1.23 11.50
CA GLY A 53 15.06 1.08 10.18
C GLY A 53 14.87 2.28 9.25
N ASP A 54 14.66 3.48 9.82
CA ASP A 54 14.33 4.72 9.10
C ASP A 54 13.19 4.56 8.06
N LEU A 55 12.30 3.58 8.30
CA LEU A 55 11.24 3.17 7.39
C LEU A 55 9.91 3.83 7.78
N ASP A 56 9.34 4.59 6.84
CA ASP A 56 8.04 5.23 6.97
C ASP A 56 6.99 4.55 6.07
N LEU A 57 5.94 4.02 6.71
CA LEU A 57 4.80 3.32 6.11
C LEU A 57 3.52 4.18 6.12
N SER A 58 3.61 5.45 6.53
CA SER A 58 2.46 6.36 6.62
C SER A 58 1.99 6.91 5.26
N SER A 59 2.81 6.76 4.22
CA SER A 59 2.50 7.15 2.85
C SER A 59 3.04 6.13 1.85
N ARG A 60 2.40 6.05 0.67
CA ARG A 60 2.86 5.16 -0.41
C ARG A 60 4.21 5.59 -0.93
N GLU A 61 4.43 6.90 -1.05
CA GLU A 61 5.66 7.49 -1.55
C GLU A 61 6.85 7.11 -0.66
N ALA A 62 6.68 7.16 0.66
CA ALA A 62 7.71 6.73 1.60
C ALA A 62 7.99 5.22 1.51
N MET A 63 6.94 4.39 1.39
CA MET A 63 7.12 2.95 1.22
C MET A 63 7.89 2.58 -0.05
N LEU A 64 7.66 3.32 -1.14
CA LEU A 64 8.38 3.15 -2.41
C LEU A 64 9.82 3.66 -2.34
N LYS A 65 10.10 4.64 -1.48
CA LYS A 65 11.46 5.13 -1.22
C LYS A 65 12.28 4.14 -0.40
N GLY A 66 11.64 3.45 0.55
CA GLY A 66 12.35 2.59 1.50
C GLY A 66 12.85 3.34 2.74
N GLY A 67 13.67 2.65 3.53
CA GLY A 67 14.30 3.17 4.75
C GLY A 67 15.82 3.03 4.69
N GLU A 68 16.41 2.50 5.75
CA GLU A 68 17.86 2.27 5.89
C GLU A 68 18.42 1.31 4.82
N SER A 69 17.61 0.41 4.28
CA SER A 69 18.01 -0.48 3.19
C SER A 69 18.19 0.24 1.85
N GLU A 70 17.72 1.49 1.72
CA GLU A 70 17.63 2.27 0.47
C GLU A 70 16.76 1.64 -0.65
N ASP A 71 16.37 0.37 -0.49
CA ASP A 71 15.42 -0.34 -1.36
C ASP A 71 13.97 -0.13 -0.95
N ALA A 72 13.07 -0.16 -1.94
CA ALA A 72 11.64 -0.05 -1.75
C ALA A 72 11.10 -1.16 -0.81
N SER A 73 10.45 -0.74 0.28
CA SER A 73 9.73 -1.65 1.18
C SER A 73 8.46 -2.25 0.56
N LEU A 74 7.97 -1.61 -0.50
CA LEU A 74 6.77 -1.98 -1.22
C LEU A 74 7.04 -2.04 -2.71
N VAL A 75 6.73 -3.17 -3.34
CA VAL A 75 6.87 -3.38 -4.79
C VAL A 75 5.49 -3.62 -5.38
N PRO A 76 4.84 -2.60 -5.98
CA PRO A 76 3.51 -2.73 -6.58
C PRO A 76 3.41 -3.90 -7.55
N GLY A 77 2.37 -4.72 -7.40
CA GLY A 77 2.13 -5.91 -8.21
C GLY A 77 2.97 -7.13 -7.84
N LYS A 78 3.89 -7.03 -6.87
CA LYS A 78 4.81 -8.12 -6.51
C LYS A 78 4.83 -8.33 -4.99
N PRO A 79 3.79 -8.95 -4.41
CA PRO A 79 3.71 -9.17 -2.96
C PRO A 79 4.90 -9.96 -2.41
N LEU A 80 5.33 -11.02 -3.09
CA LEU A 80 6.45 -11.86 -2.64
C LEU A 80 7.83 -11.21 -2.85
N ALA A 81 7.89 -10.06 -3.52
CA ALA A 81 9.09 -9.25 -3.63
C ALA A 81 9.01 -7.96 -2.78
N SER A 82 7.97 -7.81 -1.96
CA SER A 82 7.76 -6.62 -1.12
C SER A 82 8.21 -6.92 0.31
N PRO A 83 9.28 -6.30 0.82
CA PRO A 83 9.74 -6.47 2.19
C PRO A 83 8.64 -6.28 3.25
N LEU A 84 7.72 -5.32 3.03
CA LEU A 84 6.54 -5.11 3.87
C LEU A 84 5.72 -6.38 4.08
N TYR A 85 5.47 -7.13 3.00
CA TYR A 85 4.68 -8.35 3.05
C TYR A 85 5.46 -9.48 3.71
N LEU A 86 6.72 -9.68 3.28
CA LEU A 86 7.60 -10.74 3.81
C LEU A 86 7.80 -10.59 5.31
N ALA A 87 8.08 -9.37 5.79
CA ALA A 87 8.19 -9.08 7.23
C ALA A 87 6.89 -9.45 7.97
N ALA A 88 5.73 -9.04 7.45
CA ALA A 88 4.44 -9.30 8.08
C ALA A 88 4.08 -10.80 8.19
N THR A 89 4.65 -11.67 7.34
CA THR A 89 4.41 -13.13 7.42
C THR A 89 5.04 -13.76 8.67
N ARG A 90 6.14 -13.18 9.17
CA ARG A 90 6.95 -13.74 10.26
C ARG A 90 7.47 -15.15 9.96
N GLU A 91 7.77 -15.46 8.70
CA GLU A 91 8.32 -16.76 8.28
C GLU A 91 9.85 -16.86 8.42
N HIS A 92 10.53 -15.74 8.65
CA HIS A 92 12.00 -15.62 8.64
C HIS A 92 12.55 -14.91 9.90
N GLU A 93 11.93 -15.14 11.06
CA GLU A 93 12.32 -14.46 12.30
C GLU A 93 13.66 -14.93 12.88
N GLU A 94 14.17 -16.04 12.36
CA GLU A 94 15.51 -16.52 12.66
C GLU A 94 16.57 -15.63 12.01
N ASP A 95 16.22 -14.96 10.89
CA ASP A 95 17.10 -14.11 10.12
C ASP A 95 17.05 -12.63 10.59
N TRP A 96 15.91 -12.18 11.16
CA TRP A 96 15.72 -10.81 11.62
C TRP A 96 14.70 -10.66 12.75
N SER A 97 14.69 -9.49 13.39
CA SER A 97 13.75 -9.17 14.48
C SER A 97 12.29 -9.31 14.05
N ALA A 98 11.49 -9.98 14.88
CA ALA A 98 10.06 -10.17 14.63
C ALA A 98 9.32 -8.87 14.30
N MET A 99 8.52 -8.90 13.22
CA MET A 99 7.70 -7.77 12.77
C MET A 99 6.30 -8.24 12.37
N PRO A 100 5.23 -7.87 13.09
CA PRO A 100 5.22 -7.00 14.26
C PRO A 100 5.91 -7.62 15.50
N PRO A 101 6.46 -6.79 16.41
CA PRO A 101 7.36 -7.26 17.48
C PRO A 101 6.67 -8.03 18.61
N LYS A 102 5.34 -7.91 18.72
CA LYS A 102 4.56 -8.62 19.74
C LYS A 102 3.73 -9.69 19.08
N GLU A 103 3.61 -10.85 19.74
CA GLU A 103 2.85 -11.98 19.20
C GLU A 103 1.38 -11.65 18.95
N ASN A 104 0.75 -10.91 19.87
CA ASN A 104 -0.63 -10.42 19.71
C ASN A 104 -0.79 -9.36 18.60
N ASP A 105 0.32 -8.86 18.06
CA ASP A 105 0.35 -7.94 16.93
C ASP A 105 0.58 -8.62 15.59
N LYS A 106 0.82 -9.95 15.57
CA LYS A 106 0.86 -10.72 14.33
C LYS A 106 -0.43 -10.54 13.53
N LEU A 107 -0.29 -10.41 12.21
CA LEU A 107 -1.43 -10.37 11.31
C LEU A 107 -2.09 -11.75 11.27
N THR A 108 -3.42 -11.78 11.24
CA THR A 108 -4.15 -13.02 10.95
C THR A 108 -3.96 -13.44 9.48
N ALA A 109 -4.29 -14.69 9.15
CA ALA A 109 -4.25 -15.18 7.77
C ALA A 109 -5.09 -14.30 6.82
N ASP A 110 -6.27 -13.86 7.26
CA ASP A 110 -7.14 -12.98 6.47
C ASP A 110 -6.51 -11.59 6.26
N GLN A 111 -5.85 -11.04 7.29
CA GLN A 111 -5.16 -9.75 7.17
C GLN A 111 -3.97 -9.84 6.21
N LEU A 112 -3.20 -10.94 6.28
CA LEU A 112 -2.13 -11.23 5.33
C LEU A 112 -2.67 -11.37 3.92
N ALA A 113 -3.76 -12.11 3.71
CA ALA A 113 -4.38 -12.28 2.40
C ALA A 113 -4.84 -10.94 1.81
N VAL A 114 -5.47 -10.09 2.63
CA VAL A 114 -5.87 -8.73 2.23
C VAL A 114 -4.66 -7.87 1.86
N LEU A 115 -3.61 -7.88 2.69
CA LEU A 115 -2.39 -7.12 2.42
C LEU A 115 -1.74 -7.60 1.11
N LYS A 116 -1.61 -8.92 0.94
CA LYS A 116 -1.08 -9.55 -0.29
C LYS A 116 -1.86 -9.10 -1.52
N ARG A 117 -3.20 -9.16 -1.45
CA ARG A 117 -4.08 -8.80 -2.57
C ARG A 117 -3.99 -7.32 -2.91
N TRP A 118 -3.91 -6.44 -1.91
CA TRP A 118 -3.72 -5.01 -2.17
C TRP A 118 -2.39 -4.73 -2.87
N ILE A 119 -1.31 -5.43 -2.50
CA ILE A 119 -0.02 -5.30 -3.19
C ILE A 119 -0.11 -5.82 -4.62
N ASP A 120 -0.71 -6.99 -4.82
CA ASP A 120 -0.97 -7.59 -6.13
C ASP A 120 -1.73 -6.65 -7.08
N LEU A 121 -2.66 -5.86 -6.55
CA LEU A 121 -3.44 -4.84 -7.28
C LEU A 121 -2.69 -3.52 -7.50
N GLY A 122 -1.37 -3.47 -7.30
CA GLY A 122 -0.55 -2.27 -7.55
C GLY A 122 -0.50 -1.28 -6.38
N SER A 123 -0.99 -1.68 -5.21
CA SER A 123 -0.99 -0.87 -3.99
C SER A 123 -1.56 0.55 -4.16
N PRO A 124 -2.77 0.71 -4.72
CA PRO A 124 -3.35 2.04 -4.86
C PRO A 124 -3.59 2.66 -3.48
N TRP A 125 -3.30 3.96 -3.38
CA TRP A 125 -3.41 4.76 -2.16
C TRP A 125 -4.33 5.96 -2.43
N PRO A 126 -5.66 5.74 -2.38
CA PRO A 126 -6.62 6.80 -2.68
C PRO A 126 -6.54 7.96 -1.67
N ASP A 127 -6.90 9.15 -2.09
CA ASP A 127 -7.02 10.30 -1.19
C ASP A 127 -8.11 10.12 -0.11
N ALA A 128 -8.10 10.97 0.92
CA ALA A 128 -9.04 10.87 2.04
C ALA A 128 -10.51 10.96 1.59
N LYS A 129 -10.80 11.76 0.55
CA LYS A 129 -12.14 11.92 -0.02
C LYS A 129 -12.62 10.61 -0.64
N THR A 130 -11.78 9.96 -1.42
CA THR A 130 -12.07 8.69 -2.09
C THR A 130 -12.20 7.56 -1.08
N GLN A 131 -11.35 7.53 -0.06
CA GLN A 131 -11.50 6.60 1.07
C GLN A 131 -12.85 6.76 1.78
N ALA A 132 -13.24 7.99 2.11
CA ALA A 132 -14.52 8.27 2.75
C ALA A 132 -15.72 7.80 1.91
N ARG A 133 -15.63 7.92 0.58
CA ARG A 133 -16.66 7.41 -0.34
C ARG A 133 -16.80 5.89 -0.26
N TYR A 134 -15.70 5.14 -0.28
CA TYR A 134 -15.76 3.67 -0.15
C TYR A 134 -16.33 3.25 1.20
N ILE A 135 -15.92 3.91 2.29
CA ILE A 135 -16.42 3.64 3.65
C ILE A 135 -17.92 3.92 3.74
N ALA A 136 -18.38 5.08 3.26
CA ALA A 136 -19.80 5.44 3.28
C ALA A 136 -20.64 4.46 2.46
N LYS A 137 -20.17 4.06 1.27
CA LYS A 137 -20.84 3.07 0.43
C LYS A 137 -20.95 1.71 1.12
N GLU A 138 -19.92 1.28 1.85
CA GLU A 138 -19.98 0.00 2.58
C GLU A 138 -20.98 0.06 3.73
N ARG A 139 -21.00 1.15 4.48
CA ARG A 139 -21.93 1.36 5.61
C ARG A 139 -23.40 1.48 5.18
N ALA A 140 -23.65 1.96 3.97
CA ALA A 140 -25.00 2.10 3.43
C ALA A 140 -25.61 0.78 2.93
N LYS A 141 -24.84 -0.32 2.87
CA LYS A 141 -25.38 -1.62 2.49
C LYS A 141 -26.32 -2.12 3.58
N PRO A 142 -27.52 -2.61 3.23
CA PRO A 142 -28.42 -3.24 4.19
C PRO A 142 -27.71 -4.40 4.89
N VAL A 143 -27.81 -4.45 6.21
CA VAL A 143 -27.46 -5.65 6.99
C VAL A 143 -28.63 -6.60 6.82
N THR A 144 -28.54 -7.48 5.82
CA THR A 144 -29.49 -8.58 5.60
C THR A 144 -28.99 -9.83 6.30
#